data_AF-Q4C342-F1
#
_entry.id   AF-Q4C342-F1
#
_cell.length_a   1.000
_cell.length_b   1.000
_cell.length_c   1.000
_cell.angle_alpha   90.00
_cell.angle_beta   90.00
_cell.angle_gamma   90.00
#
_symmetry.space_group_name_H-M   'P 1'
#
loop_
_entity.id
_entity.type
_entity.pdbx_description
1 polymer ?
#
loop_
_entity_poly.entity_id
_entity_poly.type
_entity_poly.pdbx_seq_one_letter_code
_entity_poly.pdbx_strand_id
1 'polypeptide(L)'
;MTINNNSSKHQRITELFDLCRQRYLEAGGNPHKSVDCQQWMSEAEKQEFLQLGQQLIDPQKIADYQQQNGSWRDQIKLIQS
;
A
#
# COMPACT_ATOMS: atom_id res chain seq x y z
N MET A 1 22.26 -18.85 -7.95
CA MET A 1 21.04 -18.25 -8.51
C MET A 1 20.33 -17.52 -7.39
N THR A 2 20.56 -16.21 -7.26
CA THR A 2 19.86 -15.38 -6.27
C THR A 2 18.52 -15.03 -6.89
N ILE A 3 17.47 -15.79 -6.57
CA ILE A 3 16.11 -15.44 -6.99
C ILE A 3 15.82 -14.09 -6.32
N ASN A 4 15.63 -13.04 -7.11
CA ASN A 4 15.29 -11.72 -6.62
C ASN A 4 13.93 -11.78 -5.91
N ASN A 5 13.94 -12.07 -4.61
CA ASN A 5 12.75 -12.23 -3.77
C ASN A 5 11.85 -10.98 -3.73
N ASN A 6 12.32 -9.84 -4.25
CA ASN A 6 11.52 -8.61 -4.30
C ASN A 6 10.57 -8.61 -5.51
N SER A 7 10.95 -9.20 -6.65
CA SER A 7 10.05 -9.25 -7.82
C SER A 7 8.82 -10.11 -7.55
N SER A 8 8.97 -11.21 -6.81
CA SER A 8 7.85 -12.07 -6.41
C SER A 8 6.91 -11.40 -5.41
N LYS A 9 7.42 -10.62 -4.46
CA LYS A 9 6.60 -9.85 -3.51
C LYS A 9 5.81 -8.73 -4.19
N HIS A 10 6.43 -8.00 -5.11
CA HIS A 10 5.74 -6.99 -5.91
C HIS A 10 4.62 -7.62 -6.74
N GLN A 11 4.89 -8.75 -7.39
CA GLN A 11 3.89 -9.49 -8.14
C GLN A 11 2.72 -9.93 -7.25
N ARG A 12 3.02 -10.44 -6.04
CA ARG A 12 1.98 -10.85 -5.10
C ARG A 12 1.11 -9.68 -4.63
N ILE A 13 1.69 -8.52 -4.40
CA ILE A 13 0.91 -7.31 -4.08
C ILE A 13 -0.01 -6.93 -5.25
N THR A 14 0.47 -7.00 -6.50
CA THR A 14 -0.37 -6.75 -7.68
C THR A 14 -1.54 -7.72 -7.76
N GLU A 15 -1.32 -9.02 -7.52
CA GLU A 15 -2.40 -10.02 -7.49
C GLU A 15 -3.46 -9.69 -6.44
N LEU A 16 -3.06 -9.22 -5.25
CA LEU A 16 -4.00 -8.81 -4.20
C LEU A 16 -4.86 -7.61 -4.66
N PHE A 17 -4.27 -6.64 -5.38
CA PHE A 17 -5.03 -5.53 -5.95
C PHE A 17 -5.97 -5.96 -7.07
N ASP A 18 -5.55 -6.90 -7.92
CA ASP A 18 -6.38 -7.44 -9.00
C ASP A 18 -7.60 -8.18 -8.44
N LEU A 19 -7.42 -9.01 -7.41
CA LEU A 19 -8.51 -9.68 -6.70
C LEU A 19 -9.48 -8.70 -6.05
N CYS A 20 -8.94 -7.66 -5.39
CA CYS A 20 -9.74 -6.58 -4.82
C CYS A 20 -10.58 -5.87 -5.90
N ARG A 21 -9.95 -5.52 -7.03
CA ARG A 21 -10.62 -4.85 -8.16
C ARG A 21 -11.69 -5.75 -8.76
N GLN A 22 -11.39 -7.03 -8.95
CA GLN A 22 -12.34 -8.00 -9.46
C GLN A 22 -13.60 -8.05 -8.60
N ARG A 23 -13.46 -8.21 -7.27
CA ARG A 23 -14.60 -8.24 -6.34
C ARG A 23 -15.43 -6.96 -6.36
N TYR A 24 -14.77 -5.81 -6.44
CA TYR A 24 -15.44 -4.52 -6.58
C TYR A 24 -16.30 -4.45 -7.84
N LEU A 25 -15.77 -4.90 -8.99
CA LEU A 25 -16.50 -4.90 -10.25
C LEU A 25 -17.64 -5.93 -10.25
N GLU A 26 -17.42 -7.11 -9.68
CA GLU A 26 -18.44 -8.16 -9.52
C GLU A 26 -19.62 -7.69 -8.67
N ALA A 27 -19.39 -6.80 -7.70
CA ALA A 27 -20.43 -6.19 -6.89
C ALA A 27 -21.12 -4.97 -7.56
N GLY A 28 -20.85 -4.70 -8.84
CA GLY A 28 -21.42 -3.57 -9.58
C GLY A 28 -20.66 -2.26 -9.42
N GLY A 29 -19.40 -2.32 -9.00
CA GLY A 29 -18.51 -1.16 -8.90
C GLY A 29 -18.26 -0.47 -10.25
N ASN A 30 -17.89 0.81 -10.20
CA ASN A 30 -17.63 1.61 -11.39
C ASN A 30 -16.19 1.38 -11.91
N PRO A 31 -16.00 0.87 -13.14
CA PRO A 31 -14.68 0.55 -13.69
C PRO A 31 -13.76 1.76 -13.89
N HIS A 32 -14.32 2.96 -13.94
CA HIS A 32 -13.59 4.22 -14.11
C HIS A 32 -13.15 4.85 -12.77
N LYS A 33 -13.52 4.24 -11.63
CA LYS A 33 -13.12 4.72 -10.30
C LYS A 33 -12.03 3.83 -9.69
N SER A 34 -11.22 4.44 -8.84
CA SER A 34 -10.30 3.74 -7.95
C SER A 34 -11.10 2.87 -6.99
N VAL A 35 -10.60 1.67 -6.70
CA VAL A 35 -11.18 0.77 -5.70
C VAL A 35 -10.59 1.06 -4.32
N ASP A 36 -11.43 1.16 -3.30
CA ASP A 36 -10.98 1.18 -1.91
C ASP A 36 -10.75 -0.27 -1.43
N CYS A 37 -9.53 -0.77 -1.59
CA CYS A 37 -9.22 -2.15 -1.23
C CYS A 37 -9.35 -2.47 0.27
N GLN A 38 -9.47 -1.47 1.15
CA GLN A 38 -9.78 -1.75 2.55
C GLN A 38 -11.17 -2.38 2.73
N GLN A 39 -12.10 -2.12 1.81
CA GLN A 39 -13.45 -2.67 1.85
C GLN A 39 -13.57 -4.03 1.15
N TRP A 40 -12.73 -4.30 0.15
CA TRP A 40 -12.86 -5.46 -0.75
C TRP A 40 -11.85 -6.58 -0.50
N MET A 41 -10.82 -6.32 0.30
CA MET A 41 -9.91 -7.35 0.82
C MET A 41 -10.47 -7.99 2.09
N SER A 42 -10.30 -9.30 2.20
CA SER A 42 -10.47 -10.03 3.46
C SER A 42 -9.40 -9.64 4.47
N GLU A 43 -9.62 -9.96 5.75
CA GLU A 43 -8.64 -9.67 6.79
C GLU A 43 -7.30 -10.37 6.53
N ALA A 44 -7.32 -11.62 6.07
CA ALA A 44 -6.11 -12.36 5.73
C ALA A 44 -5.28 -11.66 4.62
N GLU A 45 -5.95 -11.17 3.58
CA GLU A 45 -5.30 -10.47 2.47
C GLU A 45 -4.74 -9.11 2.91
N LYS A 46 -5.42 -8.41 3.83
CA LYS A 46 -4.90 -7.17 4.43
C LYS A 46 -3.63 -7.42 5.21
N GLN A 47 -3.61 -8.48 6.03
CA GLN A 47 -2.42 -8.86 6.80
C GLN A 47 -1.27 -9.24 5.86
N GLU A 48 -1.55 -10.02 4.81
CA GLU A 48 -0.55 -10.38 3.79
C GLU A 48 0.01 -9.14 3.08
N PHE A 49 -0.87 -8.23 2.63
CA PHE A 49 -0.47 -6.98 1.99
C PHE A 49 0.44 -6.13 2.89
N LEU A 50 0.09 -5.98 4.17
CA LEU A 50 0.88 -5.22 5.14
C LEU A 50 2.25 -5.87 5.36
N GLN A 51 2.32 -7.19 5.51
CA GLN A 51 3.58 -7.91 5.68
C GLN A 51 4.48 -7.79 4.46
N LEU A 52 3.94 -7.96 3.25
CA LEU A 52 4.68 -7.81 2.01
C LEU A 52 5.17 -6.37 1.82
N GLY A 53 4.31 -5.39 2.13
CA GLY A 53 4.66 -3.97 2.12
C GLY A 53 5.82 -3.66 3.06
N GLN A 54 5.77 -4.11 4.31
CA GLN A 54 6.86 -3.93 5.28
C GLN A 54 8.18 -4.54 4.83
N GLN A 55 8.15 -5.65 4.10
CA GLN A 55 9.36 -6.28 3.58
C GLN A 55 9.94 -5.59 2.34
N LEU A 56 9.12 -4.84 1.61
CA LEU A 56 9.53 -4.09 0.42
C LEU A 56 9.94 -2.67 0.74
N ILE A 57 9.38 -2.08 1.80
CA ILE A 57 9.71 -0.73 2.21
C ILE A 57 10.97 -0.76 3.07
N ASP A 58 12.00 -0.07 2.58
CA ASP A 58 13.22 0.17 3.34
C ASP A 58 12.92 1.13 4.52
N PRO A 59 13.08 0.69 5.78
CA PRO A 59 12.83 1.54 6.94
C PRO A 59 13.68 2.81 6.94
N GLN A 60 14.88 2.76 6.36
CA GLN A 60 15.77 3.91 6.24
C GLN A 60 15.16 4.95 5.32
N LYS A 61 14.57 4.54 4.18
CA LYS A 61 13.87 5.45 3.27
C LYS A 61 12.62 6.07 3.90
N ILE A 62 11.92 5.35 4.77
CA ILE A 62 10.81 5.93 5.54
C ILE A 62 11.34 7.02 6.49
N ALA A 63 12.41 6.71 7.23
CA ALA A 63 13.01 7.65 8.16
C ALA A 63 13.52 8.91 7.44
N ASP A 64 14.21 8.74 6.30
CA ASP A 64 14.69 9.84 5.47
C ASP A 64 13.53 10.68 4.92
N TYR A 65 12.46 10.03 4.45
CA TYR A 65 11.25 10.73 3.97
C TYR A 65 10.56 11.53 5.09
N GLN A 66 10.49 10.97 6.30
CA GLN A 66 9.93 11.64 7.47
C GLN A 66 10.80 12.81 7.94
N GLN A 67 12.12 12.70 7.86
CA GLN A 67 13.04 13.79 8.18
C GLN A 67 12.98 14.92 7.13
N GLN A 68 12.88 14.58 5.85
CA GLN A 68 12.85 15.57 4.77
C GLN A 68 11.52 16.33 4.68
N ASN A 69 10.40 15.66 4.91
CA ASN A 69 9.08 16.27 4.81
C ASN A 69 8.51 16.71 6.17
N GLY A 70 9.13 16.31 7.29
CA GLY A 70 8.56 16.52 8.62
C GLY A 70 7.25 15.73 8.82
N SER A 71 6.76 15.68 10.06
CA SER A 71 5.40 15.19 10.29
C SER A 71 4.39 16.18 9.70
N TRP A 72 3.29 15.70 9.11
CA TRP A 72 2.18 16.56 8.70
C TRP A 72 1.67 17.43 9.88
N ARG A 73 1.86 16.94 11.12
CA ARG A 73 1.58 17.69 12.35
C ARG A 73 2.55 18.84 12.61
N ASP A 74 3.81 18.72 12.18
CA ASP A 74 4.82 19.78 12.32
C ASP A 74 4.66 20.84 11.23
N GLN A 75 4.27 20.43 10.02
CA GLN A 75 3.93 21.36 8.93
C GLN A 75 2.72 22.25 9.27
N ILE A 76 1.69 21.72 9.94
CA ILE A 76 0.52 22.52 10.35
C ILE A 76 0.88 23.59 11.39
N LYS A 77 1.81 23.30 12.31
CA LYS A 77 2.26 24.27 13.32
C LYS A 77 2.96 25.49 12.71
N LEU A 78 3.68 25.28 11.61
CA LEU A 78 4.36 26.36 10.86
C LEU A 78 3.39 27.28 10.09
N ILE A 79 2.19 26.80 9.74
CA ILE A 79 1.18 27.60 9.04
C ILE A 79 0.36 28.46 10.03
N GLN A 80 0.42 28.15 11.33
CA GLN A 80 -0.34 28.85 12.38
C GLN A 80 0.50 29.83 13.23
N SER A 81 1.78 30.04 12.92
CA SER A 81 2.65 31.07 13.55
C SER A 81 2.87 32.26 12.63
#